data_AF-A0A811IFW4-F1
#
_entry.id   AF-A0A811IFW4-F1
#
_cell.length_a   1.000
_cell.length_b   1.000
_cell.length_c   1.000
_cell.angle_alpha   90.00
_cell.angle_beta   90.00
_cell.angle_gamma   90.00
#
_symmetry.space_group_name_H-M   'P 1'
#
loop_
_entity.id
_entity.type
_entity.pdbx_description
1 polymer ?
#
loop_
_entity_poly.entity_id
_entity_poly.type
_entity_poly.pdbx_seq_one_letter_code
_entity_poly.pdbx_strand_id
1 'polypeptide(L)'
;MSNPDVDTIYVGTPNHTHYDYAKQALLAGKHVICEKPFTLHLEEFEELIKLAQEKELLLIEAIINQYLENFKVIKDSLSEIGDIKIVNINYSQYSSRYDAFKQGEIAPAFNPEMGGGAA
;
A
#
# COMPACT_ATOMS: atom_id res chain seq x y z
N MET A 1 0.22 -9.03 18.40
CA MET A 1 1.01 -10.12 17.80
C MET A 1 0.83 -11.46 18.54
N SER A 2 0.80 -11.51 19.88
CA SER A 2 0.72 -12.76 20.66
C SER A 2 -0.69 -13.32 20.92
N ASN A 3 -1.76 -12.61 20.54
CA ASN A 3 -3.12 -13.10 20.72
C ASN A 3 -3.33 -14.36 19.84
N PRO A 4 -3.64 -15.53 20.42
CA PRO A 4 -3.84 -16.76 19.65
C PRO A 4 -5.11 -16.72 18.79
N ASP A 5 -6.12 -15.94 19.16
CA ASP A 5 -7.41 -15.85 18.46
C ASP A 5 -7.36 -14.98 17.19
N VAL A 6 -6.25 -14.27 16.96
CA VAL A 6 -6.04 -13.42 15.79
C VAL A 6 -5.17 -14.18 14.79
N ASP A 7 -5.67 -14.44 13.59
CA ASP A 7 -4.88 -15.07 12.51
C ASP A 7 -4.20 -14.05 11.58
N THR A 8 -4.74 -12.83 11.48
CA THR A 8 -4.37 -11.82 10.48
C THR A 8 -4.19 -10.45 11.12
N ILE A 9 -3.19 -9.70 10.67
CA ILE A 9 -2.90 -8.33 11.10
C ILE A 9 -3.07 -7.37 9.93
N TYR A 10 -3.84 -6.30 10.14
CA TYR A 10 -3.96 -5.17 9.22
C TYR A 10 -2.99 -4.06 9.64
N VAL A 11 -2.07 -3.67 8.76
CA VAL A 11 -1.07 -2.63 8.99
C VAL A 11 -1.52 -1.35 8.27
N GLY A 12 -2.08 -0.41 9.04
CA GLY A 12 -2.51 0.92 8.58
C GLY A 12 -1.83 2.04 9.36
N THR A 13 -0.54 1.89 9.62
CA THR A 13 0.28 2.84 10.39
C THR A 13 0.96 3.85 9.44
N PRO A 14 1.78 4.80 9.91
CA PRO A 14 2.54 5.63 8.99
C PRO A 14 3.50 4.80 8.12
N ASN A 15 3.65 5.16 6.83
CA ASN A 15 4.34 4.36 5.81
C ASN A 15 5.70 3.79 6.25
N HIS A 16 6.58 4.61 6.84
CA HIS A 16 7.90 4.18 7.30
C HIS A 16 7.90 3.08 8.38
N THR A 17 6.75 2.82 9.03
CA THR A 17 6.61 1.78 10.05
C THR A 17 6.04 0.46 9.51
N HIS A 18 5.57 0.44 8.26
CA HIS A 18 4.89 -0.72 7.71
C HIS A 18 5.76 -1.98 7.72
N TYR A 19 7.03 -1.85 7.29
CA TYR A 19 7.98 -2.97 7.25
C TYR A 19 8.14 -3.63 8.62
N ASP A 20 8.41 -2.84 9.67
CA ASP A 20 8.64 -3.35 11.01
C ASP A 20 7.42 -4.10 11.56
N TYR A 21 6.22 -3.56 11.37
CA TYR A 21 5.00 -4.21 11.85
C TYR A 21 4.63 -5.45 11.03
N ALA A 22 4.79 -5.40 9.70
CA ALA A 22 4.56 -6.54 8.83
C ALA A 22 5.53 -7.68 9.17
N LYS A 23 6.82 -7.39 9.34
CA LYS A 23 7.84 -8.37 9.74
C LYS A 23 7.52 -9.00 11.09
N GLN A 24 7.16 -8.19 12.08
CA GLN A 24 6.76 -8.70 13.40
C GLN A 24 5.54 -9.62 13.34
N ALA A 25 4.53 -9.27 12.53
CA ALA A 25 3.34 -10.10 12.33
C ALA A 25 3.68 -11.45 11.67
N LEU A 26 4.47 -11.43 10.59
CA LEU A 26 4.92 -12.65 9.92
C LEU A 26 5.76 -13.53 10.84
N LEU A 27 6.71 -12.95 11.60
CA LEU A 27 7.51 -13.68 12.58
C LEU A 27 6.64 -14.35 13.65
N ALA A 28 5.53 -13.71 14.05
CA ALA A 28 4.54 -14.25 14.97
C ALA A 28 3.56 -15.28 14.35
N GLY A 29 3.75 -15.65 13.08
CA GLY A 29 2.91 -16.65 12.40
C GLY A 29 1.55 -16.10 11.97
N LYS A 30 1.43 -14.79 11.75
CA LYS A 30 0.17 -14.13 11.37
C LYS A 30 0.19 -13.70 9.90
N HIS A 31 -0.95 -13.83 9.22
CA HIS A 31 -1.14 -13.22 7.91
C HIS A 31 -1.09 -11.70 8.00
N VAL A 32 -0.72 -11.04 6.90
CA VAL A 32 -0.58 -9.59 6.86
C VAL A 32 -1.36 -9.00 5.69
N ILE A 33 -2.18 -7.99 5.99
CA ILE A 33 -2.71 -7.03 5.03
C ILE A 33 -2.05 -5.68 5.33
N CYS A 34 -1.42 -5.04 4.37
CA CYS A 34 -0.70 -3.78 4.58
C CYS A 34 -1.21 -2.67 3.66
N GLU A 35 -1.41 -1.47 4.21
CA GLU A 35 -1.73 -0.27 3.43
C GLU A 35 -0.63 0.11 2.45
N LYS A 36 -1.02 0.77 1.36
CA LYS A 36 -0.08 1.31 0.38
C LYS A 36 0.50 2.66 0.85
N PRO A 37 1.78 2.97 0.56
CA PRO A 37 2.79 2.08 -0.03
C PRO A 37 3.22 1.00 0.97
N PHE A 38 3.42 -0.24 0.49
CA PHE A 38 3.73 -1.38 1.36
C PHE A 38 5.00 -1.16 2.20
N THR A 39 6.09 -0.76 1.55
CA THR A 39 7.39 -0.45 2.17
C THR A 39 7.98 0.79 1.52
N LEU A 40 9.04 1.36 2.10
CA LEU A 40 9.74 2.49 1.50
C LEU A 40 10.79 2.03 0.48
N HIS A 41 11.34 0.84 0.69
CA HIS A 41 12.39 0.26 -0.15
C HIS A 41 11.97 -1.10 -0.70
N LEU A 42 12.46 -1.44 -1.89
CA LEU A 42 12.12 -2.70 -2.56
C LEU A 42 12.67 -3.90 -1.79
N GLU A 43 13.88 -3.77 -1.25
CA GLU A 43 14.60 -4.80 -0.52
C GLU A 43 13.84 -5.23 0.74
N GLU A 44 13.19 -4.27 1.42
CA GLU A 44 12.31 -4.54 2.56
C GLU A 44 11.12 -5.41 2.15
N PHE A 45 10.52 -5.12 1.00
CA PHE A 45 9.38 -5.88 0.49
C PHE A 45 9.79 -7.30 0.06
N GLU A 46 10.93 -7.43 -0.61
CA GLU A 46 11.50 -8.74 -1.00
C GLU A 46 11.77 -9.63 0.21
N GLU A 47 12.28 -9.04 1.31
CA GLU A 47 12.46 -9.78 2.56
C GLU A 47 11.12 -10.26 3.13
N LEU A 48 10.09 -9.42 3.16
CA LEU A 48 8.77 -9.79 3.66
C LEU A 48 8.12 -10.89 2.81
N ILE A 49 8.26 -10.83 1.48
CA ILE A 49 7.78 -11.89 0.57
C ILE A 49 8.44 -13.21 0.92
N LYS A 50 9.77 -13.22 1.03
CA LYS A 50 10.53 -14.42 1.36
C LYS A 50 10.09 -15.00 2.71
N LEU A 51 9.96 -14.14 3.71
CA LEU A 51 9.53 -14.54 5.06
C LEU A 51 8.11 -15.11 5.07
N ALA A 52 7.18 -14.50 4.32
CA ALA A 52 5.81 -14.98 4.19
C ALA A 52 5.76 -16.35 3.50
N GLN A 53 6.54 -16.55 2.44
CA GLN A 53 6.65 -17.83 1.75
C GLN A 53 7.22 -18.93 2.65
N GLU A 54 8.32 -18.66 3.35
CA GLU A 54 8.95 -19.61 4.28
C GLU A 54 8.02 -20.06 5.42
N LYS A 55 7.08 -19.21 5.80
CA LYS A 55 6.11 -19.47 6.88
C LYS A 55 4.74 -19.90 6.38
N GLU A 56 4.56 -20.00 5.06
CA GLU A 56 3.27 -20.31 4.43
C GLU A 56 2.14 -19.32 4.83
N LEU A 57 2.48 -18.03 4.93
CA LEU A 57 1.56 -16.96 5.32
C LEU A 57 1.17 -16.09 4.12
N LEU A 58 -0.07 -15.60 4.13
CA LEU A 58 -0.52 -14.57 3.20
C LEU A 58 0.09 -13.21 3.53
N LEU A 59 0.52 -12.52 2.48
CA LEU A 59 1.01 -11.14 2.48
C LEU A 59 0.27 -10.39 1.38
N ILE A 60 -0.61 -9.45 1.75
CA ILE A 60 -1.53 -8.78 0.83
C ILE A 60 -1.37 -7.27 0.95
N GLU A 61 -1.23 -6.58 -0.18
CA GLU A 61 -1.29 -5.12 -0.21
C GLU A 61 -2.74 -4.64 -0.35
N ALA A 62 -3.12 -3.62 0.44
CA ALA A 62 -4.45 -3.02 0.42
C ALA A 62 -4.64 -2.01 -0.73
N ILE A 63 -4.30 -2.40 -1.97
CA ILE A 63 -4.61 -1.60 -3.16
C ILE A 63 -6.01 -1.93 -3.66
N ILE A 64 -6.98 -1.06 -3.33
CA ILE A 64 -8.39 -1.28 -3.70
C ILE A 64 -8.68 -1.04 -5.19
N ASN A 65 -7.90 -0.21 -5.87
CA ASN A 65 -8.18 0.21 -7.26
C ASN A 65 -8.25 -0.98 -8.23
N GLN A 66 -7.49 -2.04 -7.97
CA GLN A 66 -7.49 -3.26 -8.80
C GLN A 66 -8.82 -4.04 -8.73
N TYR A 67 -9.65 -3.76 -7.71
CA TYR A 67 -10.91 -4.45 -7.45
C TYR A 67 -12.14 -3.56 -7.74
N LEU A 68 -11.95 -2.33 -8.20
CA LEU A 68 -13.05 -1.44 -8.53
C LEU A 68 -13.68 -1.82 -9.88
N GLU A 69 -15.02 -1.79 -9.96
CA GLU A 69 -15.76 -2.21 -11.16
C GLU A 69 -15.38 -1.40 -12.40
N ASN A 70 -15.07 -0.11 -12.25
CA ASN A 70 -14.62 0.72 -13.37
C ASN A 70 -13.28 0.25 -13.96
N PHE A 71 -12.32 -0.18 -13.13
CA PHE A 71 -11.05 -0.74 -13.61
C PHE A 71 -11.25 -2.10 -14.29
N LYS A 72 -12.18 -2.90 -13.79
CA LYS A 72 -12.58 -4.16 -14.43
C LYS A 72 -13.20 -3.92 -15.80
N VAL A 73 -14.17 -3.00 -15.92
CA VAL A 73 -14.79 -2.64 -17.20
C VAL A 73 -13.73 -2.11 -18.19
N ILE A 74 -12.83 -1.23 -17.75
CA ILE A 74 -11.74 -0.74 -18.62
C ILE A 74 -10.92 -1.92 -19.14
N LYS A 75 -10.53 -2.85 -18.27
CA LYS A 75 -9.72 -4.03 -18.61
C LYS A 75 -10.45 -4.94 -19.60
N ASP A 76 -11.73 -5.21 -19.37
CA ASP A 76 -12.55 -6.10 -20.19
C ASP A 76 -12.82 -5.49 -21.58
N SER A 77 -12.96 -4.17 -21.68
CA SER A 77 -13.19 -3.46 -22.95
C SER A 77 -11.91 -3.15 -23.73
N LEU A 78 -10.70 -3.48 -23.23
CA LEU A 78 -9.45 -3.19 -23.96
C LEU A 78 -9.38 -3.84 -25.34
N SER A 79 -10.00 -5.01 -25.52
CA SER A 79 -10.02 -5.68 -26.83
C SER A 79 -10.90 -4.98 -27.87
N GLU A 80 -11.85 -4.13 -27.44
CA GLU A 80 -12.80 -3.45 -28.32
C GLU A 80 -12.16 -2.30 -29.10
N ILE A 81 -11.08 -1.73 -28.57
CA ILE A 81 -10.42 -0.53 -29.13
C ILE A 81 -9.25 -0.86 -30.07
N GLY A 82 -8.97 -2.15 -30.29
CA GLY A 82 -7.83 -2.60 -31.08
C GLY A 82 -6.50 -2.28 -30.40
N ASP A 83 -5.47 -1.98 -31.20
CA ASP A 83 -4.15 -1.65 -30.66
C ASP A 83 -4.16 -0.34 -29.86
N ILE A 84 -3.78 -0.41 -28.59
CA ILE A 84 -3.57 0.76 -27.75
C ILE A 84 -2.42 1.60 -28.32
N LYS A 85 -2.69 2.86 -28.66
CA LYS A 85 -1.68 3.81 -29.17
C LYS A 85 -1.22 4.81 -28.12
N ILE A 86 -2.14 5.31 -27.28
CA ILE A 86 -1.87 6.34 -26.27
C ILE A 86 -2.70 6.03 -25.01
N VAL A 87 -2.09 6.22 -23.85
CA VAL A 87 -2.78 6.22 -22.55
C VAL A 87 -2.54 7.57 -21.89
N ASN A 88 -3.61 8.29 -21.52
CA ASN A 88 -3.55 9.52 -20.76
C ASN A 88 -4.32 9.33 -19.44
N ILE A 89 -3.62 9.50 -18.32
CA ILE A 89 -4.21 9.40 -16.98
C ILE A 89 -3.82 10.67 -16.25
N ASN A 90 -4.82 11.43 -15.81
CA ASN A 90 -4.63 12.61 -14.97
C ASN A 90 -5.28 12.38 -13.62
N TYR A 91 -4.52 12.63 -12.56
CA TYR A 91 -5.02 12.70 -11.19
C TYR A 91 -4.63 14.04 -10.61
N SER A 92 -5.62 14.80 -10.17
CA SER A 92 -5.44 16.11 -9.55
C SER A 92 -6.37 16.20 -8.35
N GLN A 93 -5.81 16.29 -7.15
CA GLN A 93 -6.58 16.40 -5.91
C GLN A 93 -6.03 17.52 -5.03
N TYR A 94 -6.91 18.36 -4.49
CA TYR A 94 -6.53 19.26 -3.41
C TYR A 94 -6.54 18.50 -2.09
N SER A 95 -5.39 18.41 -1.44
CA SER A 95 -5.28 17.73 -0.15
C SER A 95 -5.99 18.55 0.94
N SER A 96 -6.87 17.91 1.72
CA SER A 96 -7.52 18.53 2.89
C SER A 96 -6.53 19.00 3.96
N ARG A 97 -5.27 18.54 3.88
CA ARG A 97 -4.18 18.90 4.80
C ARG A 97 -3.31 20.04 4.27
N TYR A 98 -3.57 20.54 3.06
CA TYR A 98 -2.70 21.50 2.39
C TYR A 98 -2.69 22.89 3.06
N ASP A 99 -3.82 23.33 3.63
CA ASP A 99 -3.87 24.61 4.33
C ASP A 99 -3.02 24.60 5.61
N ALA A 100 -3.07 23.51 6.38
CA ALA A 100 -2.20 23.32 7.55
C ALA A 100 -0.72 23.26 7.16
N PHE A 101 -0.39 22.59 6.05
CA PHE A 101 0.96 22.56 5.51
C PHE A 101 1.50 23.97 5.19
N LYS A 102 0.69 24.84 4.57
CA LYS A 102 1.06 26.25 4.32
C LYS A 102 1.30 27.05 5.60
N GLN A 103 0.70 26.65 6.72
CA GLN A 103 0.92 27.26 8.03
C GLN A 103 2.13 26.68 8.79
N GLY A 104 2.83 25.71 8.21
CA GLY A 104 4.01 25.07 8.80
C GLY A 104 3.73 23.75 9.51
N GLU A 105 2.50 23.26 9.51
CA GLU A 105 2.14 21.96 10.10
C GLU A 105 2.37 20.82 9.08
N ILE A 106 3.49 20.12 9.21
CA ILE A 106 3.89 19.06 8.28
C ILE A 106 3.36 17.70 8.77
N ALA A 107 2.24 17.26 8.19
CA ALA A 107 1.72 15.91 8.42
C ALA A 107 2.62 14.83 7.76
N PRO A 108 2.59 13.56 8.21
CA PRO A 108 3.38 12.47 7.62
C PRO A 108 3.20 12.33 6.10
N ALA A 109 2.00 12.63 5.58
CA ALA A 109 1.72 12.62 4.15
C ALA A 109 2.60 13.58 3.33
N PHE A 110 3.10 14.67 3.94
CA PHE A 110 3.97 15.67 3.31
C PHE A 110 5.42 15.60 3.80
N ASN A 111 5.77 14.63 4.65
CA ASN A 111 7.14 14.48 5.15
C ASN A 111 7.84 13.33 4.40
N PRO A 112 8.84 13.61 3.54
CA PRO A 112 9.59 12.60 2.80
C PRO A 112 10.25 11.55 3.70
N GLU A 113 10.75 11.94 4.89
CA GLU A 113 11.40 11.03 5.84
C GLU A 113 10.42 9.98 6.39
N MET A 114 9.11 10.27 6.38
CA MET A 114 8.07 9.35 6.83
C MET A 114 7.45 8.55 5.68
N GLY A 115 8.01 8.64 4.47
CA GLY A 115 7.44 8.06 3.26
C GLY A 115 6.30 8.88 2.65
N GLY A 116 6.19 10.16 3.00
CA GLY A 116 5.28 11.10 2.37
C GLY A 116 5.67 11.44 0.93
N GLY A 117 4.70 11.81 0.12
CA GLY A 117 4.86 12.05 -1.32
C GLY A 117 3.67 12.83 -1.89
N ALA A 118 3.59 12.95 -3.22
CA ALA A 118 2.48 13.65 -3.86
C ALA A 118 1.13 13.02 -3.45
N ALA A 119 0.25 13.87 -2.89
CA ALA A 119 -1.13 13.55 -2.55
C ALA A 119 -2.03 13.64 -3.79
#